data_AF-A0AAD6S3M2-F1
#
_entry.id   AF-A0AAD6S3M2-F1
#
_cell.length_a   1.000
_cell.length_b   1.000
_cell.length_c   1.000
_cell.angle_alpha   90.00
_cell.angle_beta   90.00
_cell.angle_gamma   90.00
#
_symmetry.space_group_name_H-M   'P 1'
#
loop_
_entity.id
_entity.type
_entity.pdbx_description
1 polymer ?
#
loop_
_entity_poly.entity_id
_entity_poly.type
_entity_poly.pdbx_seq_one_letter_code
_entity_poly.pdbx_strand_id
1 'polypeptide(L)'
;MVVGGMTQYLATVQGMPADVEARLEKRVRSFLWAEKRGVAVNKETVYAPAEMGGKNLLDIIARNEAIAITWLKTYLSFGPQRPLWCFVADEILAKGTVRANLNVDEAMRLNSYLQSWSPYQSAEELKSKDLSEMMAVGRKYNVSMQAMAVSREIQDDMVIWYHTFSDGDRNLFNANVHVVKCLKEKHRIKTV
;
A
#
# COMPACT_ATOMS: atom_id res chain seq x y z
N MET A 1 -10.28 -12.43 -24.27
CA MET A 1 -8.81 -12.55 -24.12
C MET A 1 -8.50 -13.48 -22.95
N VAL A 2 -8.00 -14.68 -23.25
CA VAL A 2 -7.88 -15.81 -22.30
C VAL A 2 -6.82 -15.57 -21.22
N VAL A 3 -5.69 -14.92 -21.57
CA VAL A 3 -4.56 -14.68 -20.64
C VAL A 3 -5.01 -13.89 -19.41
N GLY A 4 -5.70 -12.76 -19.60
CA GLY A 4 -6.19 -11.96 -18.49
C GLY A 4 -7.15 -12.74 -17.57
N GLY A 5 -8.09 -13.48 -18.14
CA GLY A 5 -9.04 -14.28 -17.34
C GLY A 5 -8.36 -15.40 -16.54
N MET A 6 -7.35 -16.06 -17.11
CA MET A 6 -6.67 -17.19 -16.46
C MET A 6 -5.64 -16.77 -15.42
N THR A 7 -4.99 -15.62 -15.59
CA THR A 7 -3.91 -15.20 -14.68
C THR A 7 -4.38 -14.28 -13.56
N GLN A 8 -5.46 -13.51 -13.77
CA GLN A 8 -5.85 -12.45 -12.82
C GLN A 8 -6.22 -12.97 -11.44
N TYR A 9 -6.92 -14.09 -11.33
CA TYR A 9 -7.25 -14.66 -10.02
C TYR A 9 -5.98 -14.97 -9.22
N LEU A 10 -5.03 -15.69 -9.82
CA LEU A 10 -3.77 -16.01 -9.17
C LEU A 10 -2.94 -14.75 -8.88
N ALA A 11 -2.87 -13.82 -9.83
CA ALA A 11 -2.18 -12.54 -9.62
C ALA A 11 -2.74 -11.77 -8.41
N THR A 12 -4.06 -11.82 -8.19
CA THR A 12 -4.68 -11.19 -7.02
C THR A 12 -4.39 -11.92 -5.71
N VAL A 13 -4.27 -13.25 -5.73
CA VAL A 13 -4.17 -14.08 -4.51
C VAL A 13 -2.73 -14.29 -4.04
N GLN A 14 -1.78 -14.46 -4.97
CA GLN A 14 -0.38 -14.78 -4.65
C GLN A 14 0.63 -13.83 -5.30
N GLY A 15 0.15 -12.76 -5.95
CA GLY A 15 0.96 -11.87 -6.77
C GLY A 15 1.43 -12.52 -8.08
N MET A 16 2.21 -11.77 -8.84
CA MET A 16 2.92 -12.26 -10.03
C MET A 16 4.40 -11.88 -9.93
N PRO A 17 5.33 -12.84 -10.01
CA PRO A 17 6.75 -12.51 -10.10
C PRO A 17 7.06 -11.70 -11.37
N ALA A 18 8.00 -10.75 -11.27
CA ALA A 18 8.34 -9.84 -12.38
C ALA A 18 8.86 -10.58 -13.64
N ASP A 19 9.54 -11.71 -13.47
CA ASP A 19 9.98 -12.54 -14.59
C ASP A 19 8.79 -13.20 -15.31
N VAL A 20 7.75 -13.58 -14.56
CA VAL A 20 6.51 -14.13 -15.12
C VAL A 20 5.73 -13.04 -15.86
N GLU A 21 5.62 -11.83 -15.28
CA GLU A 21 5.03 -10.67 -15.94
C GLU A 21 5.70 -10.38 -17.29
N ALA A 22 7.03 -10.25 -17.28
CA ALA A 22 7.81 -9.98 -18.49
C ALA A 22 7.67 -11.09 -19.54
N ARG A 23 7.61 -12.36 -19.12
CA ARG A 23 7.39 -13.49 -20.02
C ARG A 23 6.00 -13.47 -20.63
N LEU A 24 4.97 -13.15 -19.86
CA LEU A 24 3.60 -13.04 -20.36
C LEU A 24 3.45 -11.84 -21.31
N GLU A 25 4.00 -10.67 -20.95
CA GLU A 25 4.02 -9.50 -21.83
C GLU A 25 4.69 -9.84 -23.17
N LYS A 26 5.86 -10.49 -23.13
CA LYS A 26 6.57 -10.95 -24.33
C LYS A 26 5.71 -11.90 -25.18
N ARG A 27 5.06 -12.89 -24.56
CA ARG A 27 4.18 -13.84 -25.27
C ARG A 27 2.98 -13.15 -25.90
N VAL A 28 2.33 -12.23 -25.19
CA VAL A 28 1.20 -11.45 -25.72
C VAL A 28 1.64 -10.61 -26.91
N ARG A 29 2.80 -9.95 -26.84
CA ARG A 29 3.35 -9.18 -27.96
C ARG A 29 3.73 -10.06 -29.14
N SER A 30 4.41 -11.19 -28.91
CA SER A 30 4.75 -12.14 -29.97
C SER A 30 3.50 -12.68 -30.68
N PHE A 31 2.44 -12.98 -29.92
CA PHE A 31 1.16 -13.40 -30.47
C PHE A 31 0.50 -12.31 -31.31
N LEU A 32 0.43 -11.07 -30.79
CA LEU A 32 -0.16 -9.93 -31.50
C LEU A 32 0.48 -9.70 -32.88
N TRP A 33 1.79 -9.95 -32.99
CA TRP A 33 2.56 -9.70 -34.21
C TRP A 33 2.87 -10.96 -35.01
N ALA A 34 2.25 -12.10 -34.68
CA ALA A 34 2.49 -13.39 -35.35
C ALA A 34 4.00 -13.71 -35.50
N GLU A 35 4.75 -13.52 -34.41
CA GLU A 35 6.20 -13.78 -34.31
C GLU A 35 7.10 -12.94 -35.24
N LYS A 36 6.57 -11.90 -35.89
CA LYS A 36 7.37 -10.99 -36.73
C LYS A 36 8.42 -10.24 -35.90
N ARG A 37 9.65 -10.20 -36.42
CA ARG A 37 10.78 -9.42 -35.86
C ARG A 37 10.81 -8.04 -36.52
N GLY A 38 10.86 -6.96 -35.73
CA GLY A 38 10.92 -5.58 -36.24
C GLY A 38 9.56 -4.91 -36.38
N VAL A 39 8.90 -4.65 -35.25
CA VAL A 39 7.61 -3.94 -35.21
C VAL A 39 7.86 -2.47 -34.92
N ALA A 40 7.33 -1.57 -35.75
CA ALA A 40 7.52 -0.12 -35.61
C ALA A 40 6.56 0.55 -34.61
N VAL A 41 5.56 -0.17 -34.11
CA VAL A 41 4.58 0.32 -33.13
C VAL A 41 5.12 0.09 -31.71
N ASN A 42 5.19 1.16 -30.93
CA ASN A 42 5.60 1.11 -29.51
C ASN A 42 4.51 0.43 -28.64
N LYS A 43 4.84 0.13 -27.38
CA LYS A 43 3.92 -0.58 -26.48
C LYS A 43 2.73 0.29 -26.08
N GLU A 44 2.97 1.58 -25.88
CA GLU A 44 2.00 2.56 -25.40
C GLU A 44 0.83 2.70 -26.38
N THR A 45 1.12 2.77 -27.69
CA THR A 45 0.10 2.84 -28.73
C THR A 45 -0.73 1.56 -28.81
N VAL A 46 -0.12 0.39 -28.57
CA VAL A 46 -0.87 -0.88 -28.61
C VAL A 46 -1.86 -0.99 -27.45
N TYR A 47 -1.48 -0.51 -26.26
CA TYR A 47 -2.34 -0.51 -25.07
C TYR A 47 -3.44 0.57 -25.12
N ALA A 48 -3.26 1.62 -25.91
CA ALA A 48 -4.24 2.70 -26.03
C ALA A 48 -5.62 2.21 -26.53
N PRO A 49 -6.72 2.93 -26.19
CA PRO A 49 -8.06 2.63 -26.69
C PRO A 49 -8.13 2.64 -28.22
N ALA A 50 -9.07 1.88 -28.78
CA ALA A 50 -9.22 1.74 -30.23
C ALA A 50 -9.58 3.08 -30.91
N GLU A 51 -10.30 3.94 -30.19
CA GLU A 51 -10.72 5.27 -30.62
C GLU A 51 -9.53 6.21 -30.84
N MET A 52 -8.40 5.95 -30.16
CA MET A 52 -7.16 6.73 -30.27
C MET A 52 -6.17 6.09 -31.26
N GLY A 53 -6.62 5.12 -32.07
CA GLY A 53 -5.77 4.36 -33.00
C GLY A 53 -4.99 3.23 -32.35
N GLY A 54 -5.31 2.87 -31.10
CA GLY A 54 -4.71 1.74 -30.40
C GLY A 54 -5.42 0.41 -30.64
N LYS A 55 -5.05 -0.63 -29.89
CA LYS A 55 -5.67 -1.96 -29.97
C LYS A 55 -6.40 -2.40 -28.70
N ASN A 56 -6.44 -1.54 -27.69
CA ASN A 56 -6.99 -1.85 -26.37
C ASN A 56 -6.42 -3.17 -25.81
N LEU A 57 -5.12 -3.38 -26.02
CA LEU A 57 -4.44 -4.58 -25.55
C LEU A 57 -4.29 -4.50 -24.02
N LEU A 58 -4.40 -5.64 -23.35
CA LEU A 58 -4.14 -5.71 -21.92
C LEU A 58 -2.67 -5.44 -21.59
N ASP A 59 -2.45 -4.42 -20.79
CA ASP A 59 -1.22 -4.22 -20.04
C ASP A 59 -1.29 -5.00 -18.72
N ILE A 60 -0.53 -6.11 -18.64
CA ILE A 60 -0.50 -6.99 -17.46
C ILE A 60 0.17 -6.28 -16.27
N ILE A 61 1.21 -5.48 -16.54
CA ILE A 61 1.98 -4.78 -15.50
C ILE A 61 1.10 -3.72 -14.86
N ALA A 62 0.47 -2.87 -15.68
CA ALA A 62 -0.45 -1.85 -15.18
C ALA A 62 -1.64 -2.46 -14.42
N ARG A 63 -2.10 -3.66 -14.82
CA ARG A 63 -3.19 -4.33 -14.14
C ARG A 63 -2.80 -4.95 -12.81
N ASN A 64 -1.61 -5.53 -12.69
CA ASN A 64 -1.09 -6.03 -11.40
C ASN A 64 -0.83 -4.87 -10.44
N GLU A 65 -0.34 -3.73 -10.93
CA GLU A 65 -0.27 -2.51 -10.14
C GLU A 65 -1.65 -2.03 -9.67
N ALA A 66 -2.67 -2.07 -10.54
CA ALA A 66 -4.04 -1.71 -10.17
C ALA A 66 -4.64 -2.64 -9.10
N ILE A 67 -4.24 -3.91 -9.07
CA ILE A 67 -4.59 -4.84 -7.98
C ILE A 67 -4.03 -4.29 -6.66
N ALA A 68 -2.74 -3.97 -6.59
CA ALA A 68 -2.11 -3.43 -5.39
C ALA A 68 -2.73 -2.08 -4.94
N ILE A 69 -3.12 -1.21 -5.89
CA ILE A 69 -3.89 0.02 -5.59
C ILE A 69 -5.24 -0.31 -4.95
N THR A 70 -5.92 -1.35 -5.44
CA THR A 70 -7.22 -1.78 -4.89
C THR A 70 -7.07 -2.30 -3.46
N TRP A 71 -6.04 -3.12 -3.19
CA TRP A 71 -5.70 -3.56 -1.84
C TRP A 71 -5.37 -2.37 -0.93
N LEU A 72 -4.58 -1.41 -1.39
CA LEU A 72 -4.24 -0.21 -0.64
C LEU A 72 -5.47 0.63 -0.30
N LYS A 73 -6.39 0.82 -1.26
CA LYS A 73 -7.66 1.52 -1.03
C LYS A 73 -8.47 0.86 0.08
N THR A 74 -8.56 -0.46 0.04
CA THR A 74 -9.26 -1.24 1.07
C THR A 74 -8.55 -1.18 2.42
N TYR A 75 -7.21 -1.23 2.44
CA TYR A 75 -6.41 -1.08 3.66
C TYR A 75 -6.66 0.25 4.38
N LEU A 76 -6.73 1.33 3.59
CA LEU A 76 -6.94 2.71 4.05
C LEU A 76 -8.40 3.05 4.37
N SER A 77 -9.32 2.08 4.28
CA SER A 77 -10.72 2.28 4.64
C SER A 77 -10.91 2.02 6.14
N PHE A 78 -10.80 3.07 6.97
CA PHE A 78 -10.88 2.99 8.44
C PHE A 78 -12.31 2.88 9.02
N GLY A 79 -13.34 2.74 8.18
CA GLY A 79 -14.74 2.68 8.61
C GLY A 79 -15.16 1.36 9.29
N PRO A 80 -16.42 1.24 9.73
CA PRO A 80 -16.93 0.07 10.45
C PRO A 80 -16.91 -1.23 9.62
N GLN A 81 -16.79 -1.11 8.29
CA GLN A 81 -16.69 -2.23 7.36
C GLN A 81 -15.24 -2.58 7.00
N ARG A 82 -14.26 -2.15 7.82
CA ARG A 82 -12.84 -2.44 7.59
C ARG A 82 -12.61 -3.95 7.61
N PRO A 83 -12.02 -4.53 6.55
CA PRO A 83 -11.81 -5.97 6.49
C PRO A 83 -10.86 -6.51 7.56
N LEU A 84 -11.09 -7.75 7.98
CA LEU A 84 -10.31 -8.40 9.04
C LEU A 84 -8.80 -8.46 8.74
N TRP A 85 -8.44 -8.68 7.47
CA TRP A 85 -7.04 -8.77 7.06
C TRP A 85 -6.28 -7.46 7.29
N CYS A 86 -6.96 -6.30 7.29
CA CYS A 86 -6.32 -5.00 7.53
C CYS A 86 -5.74 -4.90 8.94
N PHE A 87 -6.42 -5.49 9.94
CA PHE A 87 -5.91 -5.53 11.31
C PHE A 87 -4.66 -6.41 11.43
N VAL A 88 -4.62 -7.52 10.69
CA VAL A 88 -3.41 -8.37 10.60
C VAL A 88 -2.28 -7.61 9.90
N ALA A 89 -2.60 -6.88 8.83
CA ALA A 89 -1.63 -6.04 8.13
C ALA A 89 -1.06 -4.93 9.02
N ASP A 90 -1.90 -4.24 9.80
CA ASP A 90 -1.46 -3.21 10.76
C ASP A 90 -0.42 -3.81 11.73
N GLU A 91 -0.69 -4.99 12.29
CA GLU A 91 0.23 -5.69 13.22
C GLU A 91 1.55 -6.11 12.56
N ILE A 92 1.51 -6.63 11.32
CA ILE A 92 2.73 -6.99 10.59
C ILE A 92 3.58 -5.74 10.33
N LEU A 93 2.95 -4.64 9.90
CA LEU A 93 3.66 -3.38 9.62
C LEU A 93 4.20 -2.75 10.91
N ALA A 94 3.45 -2.79 12.01
CA ALA A 94 3.88 -2.30 13.32
C ALA A 94 5.12 -3.03 13.84
N LYS A 95 5.16 -4.37 13.69
CA LYS A 95 6.31 -5.20 14.05
C LYS A 95 7.49 -4.99 13.10
N GLY A 96 7.22 -4.87 11.81
CA GLY A 96 8.20 -4.60 10.76
C GLY A 96 8.63 -3.13 10.68
N THR A 97 8.80 -2.44 11.81
CA THR A 97 9.21 -1.03 11.85
C THR A 97 10.72 -0.86 11.65
N VAL A 98 11.14 0.14 10.87
CA VAL A 98 12.58 0.42 10.66
C VAL A 98 13.26 0.81 11.97
N ARG A 99 14.55 0.46 12.12
CA ARG A 99 15.34 0.72 13.33
C ARG A 99 15.29 2.17 13.81
N ALA A 100 15.27 3.14 12.88
CA ALA A 100 15.20 4.57 13.19
C ALA A 100 13.92 5.00 13.92
N ASN A 101 12.88 4.16 13.93
CA ASN A 101 11.58 4.43 14.54
C ASN A 101 11.27 3.50 15.72
N LEU A 102 12.26 2.77 16.26
CA LEU A 102 12.07 1.91 17.43
C LEU A 102 11.72 2.69 18.71
N ASN A 103 11.95 4.00 18.73
CA ASN A 103 11.54 4.90 19.82
C ASN A 103 10.05 5.26 19.81
N VAL A 104 9.29 4.77 18.81
CA VAL A 104 7.83 4.80 18.81
C VAL A 104 7.35 3.51 19.47
N ASP A 105 6.60 3.60 20.56
CA ASP A 105 6.12 2.43 21.29
C ASP A 105 5.34 1.49 20.38
N GLU A 106 5.69 0.21 20.37
CA GLU A 106 5.08 -0.80 19.49
C GLU A 106 3.56 -0.85 19.65
N ALA A 107 3.06 -0.78 20.88
CA ALA A 107 1.62 -0.78 21.18
C ALA A 107 0.85 0.44 20.63
N MET A 108 1.57 1.52 20.26
CA MET A 108 1.02 2.76 19.73
C MET A 108 1.18 2.88 18.21
N ARG A 109 1.82 1.91 17.55
CA ARG A 109 1.95 1.85 16.09
C ARG A 109 0.66 1.29 15.50
N LEU A 110 -0.25 2.17 15.10
CA LEU A 110 -1.54 1.79 14.52
C LEU A 110 -1.49 1.79 13.00
N ASN A 111 -1.07 2.91 12.39
CA ASN A 111 -1.01 3.00 10.94
C ASN A 111 0.03 4.03 10.49
N SER A 112 0.93 3.63 9.60
CA SER A 112 2.02 4.47 9.10
C SER A 112 1.59 5.60 8.15
N TYR A 113 0.33 5.62 7.68
CA TYR A 113 -0.20 6.75 6.91
C TYR A 113 -0.77 7.86 7.81
N LEU A 114 -1.12 7.53 9.05
CA LEU A 114 -1.65 8.48 10.04
C LEU A 114 -0.58 8.95 11.03
N GLN A 115 0.56 8.26 11.10
CA GLN A 115 1.62 8.49 12.08
C GLN A 115 2.99 8.66 11.43
N SER A 116 3.91 9.30 12.15
CA SER A 116 5.27 9.67 11.73
C SER A 116 6.32 8.53 11.80
N TRP A 117 5.88 7.28 11.80
CA TRP A 117 6.76 6.10 11.73
C TRP A 117 6.56 5.38 10.40
N SER A 118 7.55 4.56 10.03
CA SER A 118 7.53 3.83 8.76
C SER A 118 7.96 2.38 8.95
N PRO A 119 7.26 1.44 8.29
CA PRO A 119 7.68 0.06 8.22
C PRO A 119 8.86 -0.12 7.24
N TYR A 120 9.51 -1.28 7.31
CA TYR A 120 10.46 -1.72 6.31
C TYR A 120 9.80 -1.79 4.94
N GLN A 121 10.63 -1.63 3.90
CA GLN A 121 10.16 -1.63 2.52
C GLN A 121 10.40 -2.95 1.81
N SER A 122 11.23 -3.83 2.37
CA SER A 122 11.57 -5.11 1.76
C SER A 122 10.60 -6.20 2.20
N ALA A 123 10.28 -7.11 1.28
CA ALA A 123 9.42 -8.24 1.54
C ALA A 123 10.01 -9.19 2.59
N GLU A 124 11.35 -9.26 2.66
CA GLU A 124 12.09 -10.12 3.60
C GLU A 124 11.94 -9.63 5.04
N GLU A 125 12.10 -8.33 5.29
CA GLU A 125 11.99 -7.74 6.62
C GLU A 125 10.54 -7.74 7.10
N LEU A 126 9.59 -7.45 6.20
CA LEU A 126 8.16 -7.52 6.48
C LEU A 126 7.62 -8.96 6.57
N LYS A 127 8.38 -9.94 6.06
CA LYS A 127 7.93 -11.32 5.84
C LYS A 127 6.62 -11.40 5.04
N SER A 128 6.37 -10.42 4.19
CA SER A 128 5.15 -10.31 3.39
C SER A 128 5.45 -9.53 2.11
N LYS A 129 5.35 -10.23 0.98
CA LYS A 129 5.52 -9.65 -0.35
C LYS A 129 4.35 -8.72 -0.71
N ASP A 130 3.12 -9.13 -0.42
CA ASP A 130 1.92 -8.35 -0.76
C ASP A 130 1.90 -7.00 -0.04
N LEU A 131 2.25 -6.97 1.26
CA LEU A 131 2.34 -5.71 2.00
C LEU A 131 3.48 -4.84 1.50
N SER A 132 4.63 -5.43 1.16
CA SER A 132 5.75 -4.71 0.57
C SER A 132 5.35 -4.02 -0.74
N GLU A 133 4.65 -4.73 -1.63
CA GLU A 133 4.16 -4.20 -2.91
C GLU A 133 3.07 -3.13 -2.72
N MET A 134 2.11 -3.39 -1.83
CA MET A 134 1.05 -2.43 -1.49
C MET A 134 1.63 -1.11 -0.95
N MET A 135 2.60 -1.20 -0.04
CA MET A 135 3.28 -0.02 0.52
C MET A 135 4.16 0.68 -0.53
N ALA A 136 4.78 -0.07 -1.45
CA ALA A 136 5.56 0.51 -2.56
C ALA A 136 4.67 1.33 -3.51
N VAL A 137 3.49 0.82 -3.86
CA VAL A 137 2.49 1.54 -4.65
C VAL A 137 2.04 2.81 -3.94
N GLY A 138 1.74 2.74 -2.64
CA GLY A 138 1.37 3.93 -1.87
C GLY A 138 2.44 5.03 -1.90
N ARG A 139 3.72 4.65 -1.85
CA ARG A 139 4.84 5.61 -2.02
C ARG A 139 4.94 6.14 -3.46
N LYS A 140 4.83 5.27 -4.46
CA LYS A 140 4.90 5.64 -5.89
C LYS A 140 3.87 6.71 -6.24
N TYR A 141 2.67 6.61 -5.68
CA TYR A 141 1.59 7.58 -5.91
C TYR A 141 1.47 8.66 -4.84
N ASN A 142 2.48 8.80 -3.95
CA ASN A 142 2.52 9.80 -2.88
C ASN A 142 1.24 9.85 -2.03
N VAL A 143 0.70 8.68 -1.71
CA VAL A 143 -0.51 8.56 -0.88
C VAL A 143 -0.21 9.10 0.51
N SER A 144 -0.93 10.14 0.90
CA SER A 144 -0.79 10.83 2.18
C SER A 144 -2.17 11.25 2.68
N MET A 145 -2.29 11.42 3.99
CA MET A 145 -3.51 11.97 4.57
C MET A 145 -3.63 13.45 4.17
N GLN A 146 -4.79 13.83 3.65
CA GLN A 146 -5.13 15.21 3.28
C GLN A 146 -6.50 15.53 3.87
N ALA A 147 -6.62 16.70 4.48
CA ALA A 147 -7.81 17.12 5.20
C ALA A 147 -8.00 18.63 5.01
N MET A 148 -9.16 19.04 4.48
CA MET A 148 -9.51 20.47 4.34
C MET A 148 -10.52 20.93 5.41
N ALA A 149 -11.57 20.15 5.64
CA ALA A 149 -12.57 20.40 6.68
C ALA A 149 -13.04 19.05 7.24
N VAL A 150 -12.49 18.68 8.39
CA VAL A 150 -12.74 17.37 9.03
C VAL A 150 -13.85 17.54 10.06
N SER A 151 -14.86 16.66 10.04
CA SER A 151 -15.90 16.66 11.06
C SER A 151 -15.30 16.37 12.43
N ARG A 152 -15.99 16.80 13.50
CA ARG A 152 -15.53 16.55 14.87
C ARG A 152 -15.42 15.05 15.17
N GLU A 153 -16.37 14.26 14.67
CA GLU A 153 -16.35 12.80 14.78
C GLU A 153 -15.06 12.19 14.24
N ILE A 154 -14.60 12.62 13.05
CA ILE A 154 -13.35 12.12 12.48
C ILE A 154 -12.13 12.63 13.28
N GLN A 155 -12.19 13.85 13.83
CA GLN A 155 -11.11 14.37 14.67
C GLN A 155 -10.97 13.57 15.96
N ASP A 156 -12.08 13.20 16.59
CA ASP A 156 -12.11 12.38 17.81
C ASP A 156 -11.58 10.95 17.54
N ASP A 157 -11.76 10.44 16.31
CA ASP A 157 -11.21 9.15 15.87
C ASP A 157 -9.70 9.21 15.51
N MET A 158 -9.08 10.40 15.45
CA MET A 158 -7.68 10.52 15.08
C MET A 158 -6.74 10.01 16.17
N VAL A 159 -5.65 9.38 15.74
CA VAL A 159 -4.58 8.95 16.63
C VAL A 159 -3.90 10.14 17.32
N ILE A 160 -3.80 10.11 18.64
CA ILE A 160 -3.09 11.13 19.43
C ILE A 160 -1.58 10.99 19.24
N TRP A 161 -1.08 9.76 19.35
CA TRP A 161 0.35 9.51 19.48
C TRP A 161 1.05 9.53 18.13
N TYR A 162 2.14 10.30 18.04
CA TYR A 162 3.02 10.36 16.87
C TYR A 162 2.30 10.72 15.56
N HIS A 163 1.17 11.41 15.64
CA HIS A 163 0.35 11.80 14.49
C HIS A 163 1.14 12.65 13.49
N THR A 164 0.93 12.41 12.19
CA THR A 164 1.71 13.05 11.10
C THR A 164 1.64 14.58 11.10
N PHE A 165 0.51 15.16 11.55
CA PHE A 165 0.33 16.61 11.63
C PHE A 165 0.35 17.15 13.07
N SER A 166 0.89 16.40 14.03
CA SER A 166 1.08 16.94 15.37
C SER A 166 2.29 17.87 15.41
N ASP A 167 2.16 19.01 16.11
CA ASP A 167 3.29 19.86 16.49
C ASP A 167 4.18 19.20 17.56
N GLY A 168 3.70 18.11 18.17
CA GLY A 168 4.46 17.33 19.15
C GLY A 168 5.57 16.53 18.49
N ASP A 169 6.80 16.69 18.97
CA ASP A 169 7.92 15.87 18.53
C ASP A 169 7.94 14.51 19.25
N ARG A 170 8.82 13.61 18.78
CA ARG A 170 8.99 12.29 19.42
C ARG A 170 9.44 12.40 20.87
N ASN A 171 10.11 13.48 21.26
CA ASN A 171 10.54 13.69 22.63
C ASN A 171 9.35 14.00 23.52
N LEU A 172 8.41 14.84 23.08
CA LEU A 172 7.18 15.15 23.79
C LEU A 172 6.35 13.89 24.04
N PHE A 173 6.17 13.05 23.01
CA PHE A 173 5.42 11.80 23.13
C PHE A 173 6.10 10.74 24.01
N ASN A 174 7.38 10.96 24.36
CA ASN A 174 8.16 10.09 25.24
C ASN A 174 8.55 10.81 26.55
N ALA A 175 8.13 12.07 26.73
CA ALA A 175 8.42 12.88 27.92
C ALA A 175 7.58 12.41 29.10
N ASN A 176 7.98 12.80 30.32
CA ASN A 176 7.24 12.46 31.56
C ASN A 176 6.84 10.99 31.61
N VAL A 177 7.86 10.12 31.54
CA VAL A 177 7.74 8.67 31.32
C VAL A 177 6.63 8.04 32.15
N HIS A 178 6.44 8.41 33.41
CA HIS A 178 5.38 7.86 34.25
C HIS A 178 3.96 8.18 33.76
N VAL A 179 3.68 9.45 33.43
CA VAL A 179 2.35 9.88 33.00
C VAL A 179 2.04 9.32 31.62
N VAL A 180 2.95 9.52 30.67
CA VAL A 180 2.78 9.04 29.29
C VAL A 180 2.66 7.52 29.24
N LYS A 181 3.51 6.79 29.98
CA LYS A 181 3.42 5.32 30.08
C LYS A 181 2.12 4.88 30.73
N CYS A 182 1.62 5.59 31.75
CA CYS A 182 0.32 5.31 32.35
C CYS A 182 -0.81 5.48 31.33
N LEU A 183 -0.83 6.58 30.58
CA LEU A 183 -1.84 6.84 29.56
C LEU A 183 -1.84 5.75 28.46
N LYS A 184 -0.64 5.33 28.01
CA LYS A 184 -0.46 4.32 26.97
C LYS A 184 -0.77 2.89 27.44
N GLU A 185 -0.24 2.47 28.59
CA GLU A 185 -0.31 1.07 29.03
C GLU A 185 -1.51 0.77 29.95
N LYS A 186 -1.86 1.69 30.85
CA LYS A 186 -2.93 1.50 31.84
C LYS A 186 -4.27 1.99 31.31
N HIS A 187 -4.30 3.21 30.80
CA HIS A 187 -5.53 3.81 30.26
C HIS A 187 -5.77 3.46 28.78
N ARG A 188 -4.75 2.95 28.07
CA ARG A 188 -4.82 2.52 26.67
C ARG A 188 -5.39 3.59 25.73
N ILE A 189 -5.08 4.85 26.03
CA ILE A 189 -5.52 5.99 25.22
C ILE A 189 -4.82 5.91 23.86
N LYS A 190 -5.58 6.01 22.78
CA LYS A 190 -5.07 5.90 21.40
C LYS A 190 -5.57 7.05 20.52
N THR A 191 -6.82 7.44 20.68
CA THR A 191 -7.50 8.49 19.92
C THR A 191 -7.92 9.65 20.82
N VAL A 192 -8.28 10.78 20.22
CA VAL A 192 -8.60 12.07 20.88
C VAL A 192 -9.83 11.98 21.79
#